data_AF-A0A377XQZ0-F1
#
_entry.id   AF-A0A377XQZ0-F1
#
_cell.length_a   1.000
_cell.length_b   1.000
_cell.length_c   1.000
_cell.angle_alpha   90.00
_cell.angle_beta   90.00
_cell.angle_gamma   90.00
#
_symmetry.space_group_name_H-M   'P 1'
#
loop_
_entity.id
_entity.type
_entity.pdbx_description
1 polymer ?
#
loop_
_entity_poly.entity_id
_entity_poly.type
_entity_poly.pdbx_seq_one_letter_code
_entity_poly.pdbx_strand_id
1 'polypeptide(L)'
;MRFLPQIVGFFIPDKETFYPDTPIIDNTEGCSFAFQPIVDPFACEIISWEALLRTPDGQSPGAYFAGLTGDDIYLADLHSKRVALSLAGKLGLRNKALSINLLPMTMVKEPNAVAFLLDEISRNDPYSGADYCRVH
;
A
#
# COMPACT_ATOMS: atom_id res chain seq x y z
N MET A 1 0.71 -22.96 -4.93
CA MET A 1 0.55 -22.58 -3.52
C MET A 1 -0.35 -23.58 -2.82
N ARG A 2 0.14 -24.31 -1.82
CA ARG A 2 -0.69 -25.20 -0.99
C ARG A 2 -0.49 -24.86 0.49
N PHE A 3 -1.58 -24.50 1.16
CA PHE A 3 -1.59 -24.30 2.62
C PHE A 3 -2.03 -25.62 3.27
N LEU A 4 -1.13 -26.25 4.03
CA LEU A 4 -1.50 -27.39 4.87
C LEU A 4 -2.01 -26.89 6.24
N PRO A 5 -3.10 -27.47 6.77
CA PRO A 5 -3.76 -26.98 7.97
C PRO A 5 -3.05 -27.56 9.19
N GLN A 6 -2.07 -26.83 9.74
CA GLN A 6 -1.69 -26.99 11.15
C GLN A 6 -1.05 -25.71 11.68
N ILE A 7 -1.88 -24.88 12.31
CA ILE A 7 -1.64 -24.11 13.54
C ILE A 7 -0.17 -23.74 13.80
N VAL A 8 0.47 -23.00 12.91
CA VAL A 8 1.36 -21.83 13.10
C VAL A 8 1.54 -21.28 11.68
N GLY A 9 1.35 -19.98 11.44
CA GLY A 9 1.50 -19.39 10.10
C GLY A 9 2.95 -19.45 9.60
N PHE A 10 3.39 -20.59 9.10
CA PHE A 10 4.67 -20.75 8.41
C PHE A 10 4.43 -20.67 6.91
N PHE A 11 4.94 -19.62 6.28
CA PHE A 11 4.88 -19.45 4.84
C PHE A 11 5.94 -20.35 4.19
N ILE A 12 5.50 -21.39 3.48
CA ILE A 12 6.39 -22.23 2.67
C ILE A 12 6.38 -21.68 1.25
N PRO A 13 7.50 -21.12 0.75
CA PRO A 13 7.57 -20.69 -0.64
C PRO A 13 7.54 -21.92 -1.56
N ASP A 14 6.62 -21.93 -2.52
CA ASP A 14 6.68 -22.86 -3.66
C ASP A 14 7.78 -22.41 -4.64
N LYS A 15 8.16 -23.27 -5.59
CA LYS A 15 9.22 -22.99 -6.59
C LYS A 15 8.91 -21.83 -7.57
N GLU A 16 7.70 -21.29 -7.53
CA GLU A 16 7.26 -20.12 -8.30
C GLU A 16 7.10 -18.91 -7.38
N THR A 17 8.17 -18.57 -6.65
CA THR A 17 8.18 -17.39 -5.79
C THR A 17 8.25 -16.13 -6.65
N PHE A 18 7.18 -15.32 -6.63
CA PHE A 18 7.19 -14.00 -7.23
C PHE A 18 7.94 -13.02 -6.32
N TYR A 19 9.16 -12.66 -6.71
CA TYR A 19 9.86 -11.49 -6.19
C TYR A 19 9.73 -10.40 -7.25
N PRO A 20 8.88 -9.36 -7.06
CA PRO A 20 8.94 -8.23 -7.96
C PRO A 20 10.34 -7.62 -7.87
N ASP A 21 10.88 -7.17 -9.01
CA ASP A 21 12.11 -6.39 -9.00
C ASP A 21 11.93 -5.24 -8.01
N THR A 22 12.83 -5.11 -7.03
CA THR A 22 12.76 -4.03 -6.05
C THR A 22 12.99 -2.72 -6.82
N PRO A 23 11.97 -1.86 -6.98
CA PRO A 23 12.17 -0.60 -7.66
C PRO A 23 13.17 0.21 -6.83
N ILE A 24 14.09 0.90 -7.49
CA ILE A 24 14.89 1.92 -6.82
C ILE A 24 13.91 2.99 -6.35
N ILE A 25 13.63 2.98 -5.05
CA ILE A 25 12.81 4.00 -4.41
C ILE A 25 13.72 5.19 -4.22
N ASP A 26 13.40 6.29 -4.90
CA ASP A 26 14.02 7.57 -4.62
C ASP A 26 13.62 7.99 -3.20
N ASN A 27 14.59 8.01 -2.28
CA ASN A 27 14.39 8.36 -0.86
C ASN A 27 14.17 9.87 -0.66
N THR A 28 13.83 10.61 -1.72
CA THR A 28 13.36 12.00 -1.63
C THR A 28 12.07 12.11 -0.82
N GLU A 29 11.27 11.04 -0.80
CA GLU A 29 10.10 10.89 0.06
C GLU A 29 10.54 10.44 1.47
N GLY A 30 10.15 11.15 2.52
CA GLY A 30 10.53 10.84 3.91
C GLY A 30 9.97 9.52 4.49
N CYS A 31 9.38 8.65 3.66
CA CYS A 31 8.86 7.34 4.05
C CYS A 31 8.93 6.32 2.90
N SER A 32 8.72 5.05 3.25
CA SER A 32 8.56 3.93 2.33
C SER A 32 7.40 3.03 2.80
N PHE A 33 7.09 1.97 2.05
CA PHE A 33 6.01 1.04 2.38
C PHE A 33 6.42 -0.42 2.17
N ALA A 34 6.01 -1.28 3.10
CA ALA A 34 6.01 -2.73 2.92
C ALA A 34 4.60 -3.19 2.50
N PHE A 35 4.51 -4.21 1.66
CA PHE A 35 3.23 -4.77 1.21
C PHE A 35 3.05 -6.18 1.74
N GLN A 36 1.99 -6.40 2.52
CA GLN A 36 1.62 -7.72 3.01
C GLN A 36 0.44 -8.26 2.21
N PRO A 37 0.52 -9.48 1.65
CA PRO A 37 -0.60 -10.07 0.94
C PRO A 37 -1.69 -10.50 1.92
N ILE A 38 -2.94 -10.22 1.56
CA ILE A 38 -4.12 -10.81 2.17
C ILE A 38 -4.59 -11.91 1.21
N VAL A 39 -4.75 -13.12 1.74
CA VAL A 39 -4.97 -14.33 0.94
C VAL A 39 -6.31 -14.97 1.24
N ASP A 40 -6.92 -15.57 0.22
CA ASP A 40 -7.92 -16.62 0.39
C ASP A 40 -7.20 -17.98 0.40
N PRO A 41 -7.13 -18.67 1.53
CA PRO A 41 -6.40 -19.93 1.63
C PRO A 41 -7.09 -21.08 0.89
N PHE A 42 -8.40 -21.02 0.67
CA PHE A 42 -9.14 -22.07 -0.04
C PHE A 42 -9.00 -21.92 -1.55
N ALA A 43 -9.07 -20.68 -2.04
CA ALA A 43 -8.80 -20.38 -3.45
C ALA A 43 -7.30 -20.45 -3.79
N CYS A 44 -6.41 -20.42 -2.78
CA CYS A 44 -4.96 -20.33 -2.95
C CYS A 44 -4.55 -19.07 -3.74
N GLU A 45 -5.25 -17.95 -3.51
CA GLU A 45 -5.05 -16.70 -4.22
C GLU A 45 -4.78 -15.52 -3.27
N ILE A 46 -4.04 -14.52 -3.79
CA ILE A 46 -3.98 -13.20 -3.17
C ILE A 46 -5.23 -12.42 -3.57
N ILE A 47 -5.99 -11.95 -2.58
CA ILE A 47 -7.23 -11.19 -2.79
C ILE A 47 -7.01 -9.69 -2.67
N SER A 48 -6.03 -9.25 -1.87
CA SER A 48 -5.65 -7.85 -1.74
C SER A 48 -4.25 -7.70 -1.15
N TRP A 49 -3.74 -6.47 -1.14
CA TRP A 49 -2.48 -6.09 -0.50
C TRP A 49 -2.74 -5.05 0.58
N GLU A 50 -2.06 -5.16 1.72
CA GLU A 50 -2.03 -4.12 2.74
C GLU A 50 -0.71 -3.34 2.65
N ALA A 51 -0.81 -2.01 2.50
CA ALA A 51 0.33 -1.11 2.52
C ALA A 51 0.64 -0.67 3.97
N LEU A 52 1.84 -1.00 4.44
CA LEU A 52 2.32 -0.72 5.78
C LEU A 52 3.45 0.32 5.74
N LEU A 53 3.19 1.48 6.34
CA LEU A 53 4.12 2.60 6.42
C LEU A 53 5.44 2.20 7.11
N ARG A 54 6.56 2.65 6.53
CA ARG A 54 7.90 2.48 7.06
C ARG A 54 8.69 3.78 6.92
N THR A 55 9.70 3.96 7.77
CA THR A 55 10.75 4.95 7.45
C THR A 55 11.59 4.46 6.27
N PRO A 56 12.42 5.31 5.64
CA PRO A 56 13.36 4.87 4.60
C PRO A 56 14.28 3.72 5.05
N ASP A 57 14.64 3.70 6.34
CA ASP A 57 15.44 2.64 6.99
C ASP A 57 14.60 1.43 7.46
N GLY A 58 13.34 1.34 7.05
CA GLY A 58 12.46 0.20 7.34
C GLY A 58 11.89 0.16 8.76
N GLN A 59 11.98 1.24 9.54
CA GLN A 59 11.44 1.29 10.90
C GLN A 59 9.90 1.40 10.92
N SER A 60 9.30 1.23 12.10
CA SER A 60 7.85 1.21 12.28
C SER A 60 7.18 2.56 12.01
N PRO A 61 5.85 2.60 11.81
CA PRO A 61 5.09 3.85 11.72
C PRO A 61 5.28 4.77 12.93
N GLY A 62 5.45 4.20 14.13
CA GLY A 62 5.71 4.98 15.35
C GLY A 62 7.01 5.79 15.27
N ALA A 63 8.05 5.24 14.62
CA ALA A 63 9.28 5.97 14.36
C ALA A 63 9.11 7.05 13.30
N TYR A 64 8.29 6.80 12.27
CA TYR A 64 7.97 7.79 11.24
C TYR A 64 7.24 9.01 11.78
N PHE A 65 6.27 8.80 12.68
CA PHE A 65 5.52 9.89 13.31
C PHE A 65 6.25 10.51 14.52
N ALA A 66 7.42 10.00 14.90
CA ALA A 66 8.14 10.49 16.07
C ALA A 66 8.56 11.96 15.87
N GLY A 67 8.21 12.81 16.83
CA GLY A 67 8.54 14.23 16.80
C GLY A 67 7.51 15.11 16.08
N LEU A 68 6.50 14.55 15.42
CA LEU A 68 5.35 15.31 14.93
C LEU A 68 4.40 15.64 16.07
N THR A 69 3.77 16.81 16.03
CA THR A 69 2.88 17.29 17.09
C THR A 69 1.60 17.88 16.53
N GLY A 70 0.52 17.85 17.32
CA GLY A 70 -0.75 18.45 16.92
C GLY A 70 -1.32 17.80 15.65
N ASP A 71 -1.76 18.65 14.71
CA ASP A 71 -2.40 18.19 13.48
C ASP A 71 -1.40 17.76 12.38
N ASP A 72 -0.10 18.04 12.55
CA ASP A 72 0.95 17.68 11.59
C ASP A 72 1.04 16.16 11.38
N ILE A 73 0.68 15.36 12.39
CA ILE A 73 0.65 13.90 12.29
C ILE A 73 -0.37 13.43 11.24
N TYR A 74 -1.51 14.11 11.13
CA TYR A 74 -2.59 13.74 10.21
C TYR A 74 -2.27 14.16 8.78
N LEU A 75 -1.66 15.34 8.63
CA LEU A 75 -1.13 15.79 7.35
C LEU A 75 -0.05 14.81 6.84
N ALA A 76 0.92 14.45 7.69
CA ALA A 76 1.95 13.49 7.34
C ALA A 76 1.38 12.10 7.01
N ASP A 77 0.40 11.61 7.79
CA ASP A 77 -0.29 10.35 7.52
C ASP A 77 -0.99 10.35 6.16
N LEU A 78 -1.71 11.42 5.81
CA LEU A 78 -2.35 11.54 4.50
C LEU A 78 -1.32 11.59 3.36
N HIS A 79 -0.33 12.47 3.47
CA HIS A 79 0.67 12.67 2.43
C HIS A 79 1.53 11.42 2.19
N SER A 80 1.79 10.61 3.22
CA SER A 80 2.49 9.33 3.07
C SER A 80 1.81 8.40 2.05
N LYS A 81 0.49 8.50 1.86
CA LYS A 81 -0.26 7.62 0.96
C LYS A 81 0.07 7.81 -0.51
N ARG A 82 0.59 8.97 -0.90
CA ARG A 82 1.11 9.17 -2.27
C ARG A 82 2.24 8.18 -2.58
N VAL A 83 3.11 7.92 -1.60
CA VAL A 83 4.23 6.99 -1.73
C VAL A 83 3.72 5.57 -1.82
N ALA A 84 2.74 5.20 -0.98
CA ALA A 84 2.11 3.88 -1.04
C ALA A 84 1.49 3.60 -2.42
N LEU A 85 0.72 4.56 -2.95
CA LEU A 85 0.04 4.44 -4.23
C LEU A 85 1.02 4.41 -5.41
N SER A 86 2.05 5.25 -5.37
CA SER A 86 3.11 5.25 -6.39
C SER A 86 3.89 3.94 -6.39
N LEU A 87 4.29 3.45 -5.22
CA LEU A 87 5.05 2.22 -5.09
C LEU A 87 4.22 1.00 -5.49
N ALA A 88 2.94 0.93 -5.10
CA ALA A 88 2.03 -0.12 -5.54
C ALA A 88 1.84 -0.12 -7.07
N GLY A 89 1.79 1.06 -7.70
CA GLY A 89 1.78 1.19 -9.16
C GLY A 89 3.04 0.65 -9.82
N LYS A 90 4.23 1.05 -9.32
CA LYS A 90 5.53 0.58 -9.82
C LYS A 90 5.72 -0.94 -9.66
N LEU A 91 5.19 -1.51 -8.58
CA LEU A 91 5.24 -2.95 -8.31
C LEU A 91 4.16 -3.76 -9.03
N GLY A 92 3.26 -3.12 -9.78
CA GLY A 92 2.18 -3.81 -10.51
C GLY A 92 1.12 -4.45 -9.62
N LEU A 93 0.97 -4.01 -8.36
CA LEU A 93 0.07 -4.63 -7.37
C LEU A 93 -1.40 -4.24 -7.55
N ARG A 94 -1.69 -3.34 -8.49
CA ARG A 94 -3.02 -2.73 -8.70
C ARG A 94 -4.04 -3.64 -9.41
N ASN A 95 -3.66 -4.87 -9.77
CA ASN A 95 -4.59 -5.88 -10.28
C ASN A 95 -5.46 -6.51 -9.17
N LYS A 96 -5.16 -6.23 -7.90
CA LYS A 96 -5.93 -6.61 -6.72
C LYS A 96 -6.19 -5.35 -5.87
N ALA A 97 -7.13 -5.44 -4.94
CA ALA A 97 -7.42 -4.30 -4.05
C ALA A 97 -6.20 -3.94 -3.20
N LEU A 98 -6.02 -2.65 -2.92
CA LEU A 98 -4.98 -2.12 -2.04
C LEU A 98 -5.63 -1.50 -0.80
N SER A 99 -5.37 -2.09 0.36
CA SER A 99 -5.76 -1.56 1.66
C SER A 99 -4.69 -0.60 2.17
N ILE A 100 -5.11 0.59 2.59
CA ILE A 100 -4.25 1.61 3.20
C ILE A 100 -4.78 1.95 4.60
N ASN A 101 -3.86 2.19 5.54
CA ASN A 101 -4.19 2.55 6.91
C ASN A 101 -4.15 4.07 7.09
N LEU A 102 -5.25 4.68 7.55
CA LEU A 102 -5.29 6.09 7.95
C LEU A 102 -5.47 6.18 9.46
N LEU A 103 -4.86 7.18 10.09
CA LEU A 103 -5.15 7.48 11.49
C LEU A 103 -6.62 7.91 11.62
N PRO A 104 -7.31 7.58 12.72
CA PRO A 104 -8.75 7.79 12.85
C PRO A 104 -9.23 9.22 12.56
N MET A 105 -8.41 10.23 12.84
CA MET A 105 -8.75 11.64 12.66
C MET A 105 -8.25 12.24 11.34
N THR A 106 -7.46 11.53 10.53
CA THR A 106 -6.86 12.07 9.29
C THR A 106 -7.92 12.62 8.35
N MET A 107 -8.99 11.87 8.11
CA MET A 107 -10.09 12.29 7.22
C MET A 107 -10.89 13.48 7.75
N VAL A 108 -10.83 13.76 9.05
CA VAL A 108 -11.54 14.87 9.68
C VAL A 108 -10.66 16.12 9.72
N LYS A 109 -9.37 15.92 9.99
CA LYS A 109 -8.38 17.00 10.15
C LYS A 109 -7.88 17.53 8.82
N GLU A 110 -7.93 16.71 7.76
CA GLU A 110 -7.61 17.10 6.39
C GLU A 110 -8.90 17.11 5.54
N PRO A 111 -9.58 18.26 5.38
CA PRO A 111 -10.87 18.34 4.68
C PRO A 111 -10.81 17.89 3.21
N ASN A 112 -9.64 18.02 2.59
CA ASN A 112 -9.41 17.65 1.20
C ASN A 112 -8.86 16.22 1.05
N ALA A 113 -8.82 15.41 2.12
CA ALA A 113 -8.22 14.07 2.10
C ALA A 113 -8.78 13.17 1.00
N VAL A 114 -10.11 13.19 0.79
CA VAL A 114 -10.76 12.38 -0.25
C VAL A 114 -10.28 12.79 -1.64
N ALA A 115 -10.31 14.09 -1.95
CA ALA A 115 -9.89 14.60 -3.26
C ALA A 115 -8.41 14.30 -3.51
N PHE A 116 -7.55 14.52 -2.50
CA PHE A 116 -6.13 14.18 -2.57
C PHE A 116 -5.90 12.70 -2.90
N LEU A 117 -6.57 11.78 -2.19
CA LEU A 117 -6.41 10.34 -2.42
C LEU A 117 -6.90 9.94 -3.81
N LEU A 118 -8.02 10.49 -4.28
CA LEU A 118 -8.53 10.23 -5.63
C LEU A 118 -7.54 10.70 -6.71
N ASP A 119 -6.98 11.90 -6.56
CA ASP A 119 -5.97 12.44 -7.48
C ASP A 119 -4.72 11.55 -7.53
N GLU A 120 -4.23 11.10 -6.37
CA GLU A 120 -3.08 10.19 -6.31
C GLU A 120 -3.41 8.81 -6.91
N ILE A 121 -4.62 8.29 -6.69
CA ILE A 121 -5.06 7.03 -7.31
C ILE A 121 -5.05 7.16 -8.83
N SER A 122 -5.62 8.26 -9.37
CA SER A 122 -5.71 8.52 -10.81
C SER A 122 -4.35 8.77 -11.47
N ARG A 123 -3.44 9.50 -10.81
CA ARG A 123 -2.07 9.74 -11.30
C ARG A 123 -1.27 8.45 -11.46
N ASN A 124 -1.49 7.50 -10.56
CA ASN A 124 -0.74 6.26 -10.54
C ASN A 124 -1.48 5.11 -11.25
N ASP A 125 -2.66 5.37 -11.85
CA ASP A 125 -3.47 4.36 -12.53
C ASP A 125 -2.93 4.13 -13.95
N PRO A 126 -2.43 2.92 -14.27
CA PRO A 126 -1.94 2.62 -15.61
C PRO A 126 -3.04 2.69 -16.70
N TYR A 127 -4.31 2.77 -16.32
CA TYR A 127 -5.45 2.81 -17.25
C TYR A 127 -6.19 4.15 -17.31
N SER A 128 -5.74 5.22 -16.64
CA SER A 128 -6.46 6.52 -16.64
C SER A 128 -6.48 7.26 -17.99
N GLY A 129 -5.89 6.68 -19.04
CA GLY A 129 -6.02 7.12 -20.44
C GLY A 129 -6.69 6.12 -21.38
N ALA A 130 -7.19 4.98 -20.89
CA ALA A 130 -7.95 4.02 -21.68
C ALA A 130 -9.44 4.18 -21.34
N ASP A 131 -10.20 4.66 -22.33
CA ASP A 131 -11.66 4.79 -22.26
C ASP A 131 -12.29 3.55 -21.60
N TYR A 132 -12.96 3.78 -20.47
CA TYR A 132 -13.77 2.80 -19.78
C TYR A 132 -15.06 2.57 -20.59
N CYS A 133 -14.92 1.98 -21.78
CA CYS A 133 -16.03 1.49 -22.58
C CYS A 133 -15.84 0.00 -22.82
N ARG A 134 -16.23 -0.80 -21.82
CA ARG A 134 -16.78 -2.13 -22.06
C ARG A 134 -17.69 -2.55 -20.93
N VAL A 135 -18.94 -2.15 -21.08
CA VAL A 135 -20.08 -3.05 -20.85
C VAL A 135 -19.86 -4.29 -21.73
N HIS A 136 -19.76 -5.46 -21.11
CA HIS A 136 -20.31 -6.73 -21.61
C HIS A 136 -20.42 -7.70 -20.43
#